data_AF-A0A158BZY0-F1
#
_entry.id   AF-A0A158BZY0-F1
#
_cell.length_a   1.000
_cell.length_b   1.000
_cell.length_c   1.000
_cell.angle_alpha   90.00
_cell.angle_beta   90.00
_cell.angle_gamma   90.00
#
_symmetry.space_group_name_H-M   'P 1'
#
loop_
_entity.id
_entity.type
_entity.pdbx_description
1 polymer ?
#
loop_
_entity_poly.entity_id
_entity_poly.type
_entity_poly.pdbx_seq_one_letter_code
_entity_poly.pdbx_strand_id
1 'polypeptide(L)'
;MNRTYQYHGFSIEVGVETNFDQRRTSGLDVHVGYVATVTILRPGLPVAVFSPLRFGDTLGHAFSSEVDALSGGRGAGQRLVDDLCGHREQE
;
A
#
# COMPACT_ATOMS: atom_id res chain seq x y z
N MET A 1 10.58 2.37 -1.72
CA MET A 1 10.84 1.09 -2.44
C MET A 1 9.53 0.57 -3.00
N ASN A 2 9.41 0.09 -4.23
CA ASN A 2 8.13 -0.42 -4.75
C ASN A 2 8.27 -1.85 -5.32
N ARG A 3 7.19 -2.62 -5.22
CA ARG A 3 7.15 -4.00 -5.70
C ARG A 3 5.83 -4.26 -6.38
N THR A 4 5.91 -4.57 -7.67
CA THR A 4 4.74 -4.82 -8.52
C THR A 4 4.62 -6.31 -8.78
N TYR A 5 3.41 -6.83 -8.67
CA TYR A 5 3.10 -8.24 -8.86
C TYR A 5 1.78 -8.40 -9.58
N GLN A 6 1.65 -9.49 -10.34
CA GLN A 6 0.36 -9.83 -10.95
C GLN A 6 -0.38 -10.83 -10.06
N TYR A 7 -1.66 -10.55 -9.82
CA TYR A 7 -2.55 -11.37 -9.01
C TYR A 7 -3.94 -11.35 -9.65
N HIS A 8 -4.48 -12.54 -9.98
CA HIS A 8 -5.78 -12.70 -10.65
C HIS A 8 -5.95 -11.87 -11.93
N GLY A 9 -4.86 -11.64 -12.67
CA GLY A 9 -4.84 -10.81 -13.87
C GLY A 9 -4.71 -9.31 -13.60
N PHE A 10 -4.79 -8.86 -12.34
CA PHE A 10 -4.53 -7.47 -11.94
C PHE A 10 -3.06 -7.28 -11.60
N SER A 11 -2.53 -6.08 -11.86
CA SER A 11 -1.19 -5.69 -11.41
C SER A 11 -1.32 -4.94 -10.08
N ILE A 12 -0.87 -5.56 -9.00
CA ILE A 12 -0.79 -4.94 -7.67
C ILE A 12 0.61 -4.36 -7.50
N GLU A 13 0.70 -3.04 -7.43
CA GLU A 13 1.91 -2.32 -7.08
C GLU A 13 1.85 -1.91 -5.61
N VAL A 14 2.86 -2.31 -4.84
CA VAL A 14 3.03 -1.96 -3.43
C VAL A 14 4.27 -1.09 -3.31
N GLY A 15 4.08 0.22 -3.18
CA GLY A 15 5.10 1.18 -2.82
C GLY A 15 5.23 1.31 -1.31
N VAL A 16 6.44 1.52 -0.83
CA VAL A 16 6.74 1.97 0.52
C VAL A 16 7.37 3.35 0.40
N GLU A 17 6.66 4.35 0.89
CA GLU A 17 7.13 5.73 1.02
C GLU A 17 7.65 5.93 2.44
N THR A 18 8.87 6.45 2.56
CA THR A 18 9.42 6.90 3.84
C THR A 18 9.02 8.35 4.03
N ASN A 19 8.14 8.61 4.99
CA ASN A 19 7.82 9.97 5.36
C ASN A 19 8.94 10.50 6.28
N PHE A 20 10.00 11.04 5.66
CA PHE A 20 11.06 11.79 6.36
C PHE A 20 10.61 13.21 6.74
N ASP A 21 9.33 13.43 7.04
CA ASP A 21 8.87 14.71 7.57
C ASP A 21 9.22 14.79 9.07
N GLN A 22 10.52 14.72 9.32
CA GLN A 22 11.12 15.04 10.59
C GLN A 22 11.18 16.56 10.67
N ARG A 23 10.05 17.19 11.00
CA ARG A 23 10.09 18.52 11.61
C ARG A 23 10.92 18.37 12.88
N ARG A 24 12.21 18.72 12.78
CA ARG A 24 13.20 18.74 13.86
C ARG A 24 12.65 19.53 15.04
N THR A 25 11.91 18.87 15.91
CA THR A 25 11.45 19.41 17.17
C THR A 25 12.13 18.60 18.24
N SER A 26 13.35 19.07 18.54
CA SER A 26 14.04 18.93 19.81
C SER A 26 13.72 17.68 20.65
N GLY A 27 14.56 16.64 20.52
CA GLY A 27 14.87 15.76 21.65
C GLY A 27 14.03 14.51 21.85
N LEU A 28 13.04 14.20 21.01
CA LEU A 28 12.44 12.86 20.96
C LEU A 28 12.78 12.13 19.67
N ASP A 29 13.12 10.86 19.86
CA ASP A 29 13.47 9.81 18.92
C ASP A 29 12.96 10.03 17.47
N VAL A 30 13.88 9.98 16.52
CA VAL A 30 13.60 10.12 15.08
C VAL A 30 12.86 8.88 14.61
N HIS A 31 11.55 8.85 14.80
CA HIS A 31 10.72 7.79 14.23
C HIS A 31 10.59 8.02 12.73
N VAL A 32 11.43 7.31 11.97
CA VAL A 32 11.27 7.19 10.52
C VAL A 32 9.96 6.43 10.26
N GLY A 33 8.98 7.12 9.69
CA GLY A 33 7.68 6.55 9.41
C GLY A 33 7.63 5.94 8.02
N TYR A 34 7.32 4.65 7.91
CA TYR A 34 7.11 3.98 6.63
C TYR A 34 5.62 3.90 6.30
N VAL A 35 5.21 4.29 5.09
CA VAL A 35 3.82 4.23 4.63
C VAL A 35 3.75 3.34 3.41
N ALA A 36 2.82 2.38 3.41
CA ALA A 36 2.63 1.49 2.27
C ALA A 36 1.57 2.06 1.33
N THR A 37 1.95 2.45 0.12
CA THR A 37 1.05 2.90 -0.93
C THR A 37 0.72 1.72 -1.85
N VAL A 38 -0.52 1.28 -1.87
CA VAL A 38 -0.97 0.16 -2.71
C VAL A 38 -1.79 0.70 -3.88
N THR A 39 -1.39 0.32 -5.08
CA THR A 39 -2.02 0.69 -6.34
C THR A 39 -2.38 -0.57 -7.10
N ILE A 40 -3.66 -0.74 -7.44
CA ILE A 40 -4.12 -1.91 -8.20
C ILE A 40 -4.47 -1.44 -9.60
N LEU A 41 -3.83 -2.01 -10.62
CA LEU A 41 -4.07 -1.71 -12.01
C LEU A 41 -4.75 -2.88 -12.70
N ARG A 42 -5.71 -2.59 -13.58
CA ARG A 42 -6.36 -3.60 -14.42
C ARG A 42 -5.55 -3.84 -15.69
N PRO A 43 -5.47 -5.09 -16.17
CA PRO A 43 -4.85 -5.38 -17.45
C PRO A 43 -5.67 -4.69 -18.55
N GLY A 44 -5.00 -3.87 -19.37
CA GLY A 44 -5.64 -3.12 -20.46
C GLY A 44 -6.13 -1.72 -20.09
N LEU A 45 -6.03 -1.30 -18.82
CA LEU A 45 -6.20 0.11 -18.45
C LEU A 45 -4.88 0.69 -17.93
N PRO A 46 -4.42 1.85 -18.44
CA PRO A 46 -3.27 2.56 -17.89
C PRO A 46 -3.58 3.28 -16.57
N VAL A 47 -4.80 3.15 -16.05
CA VAL A 47 -5.24 3.77 -14.81
C VAL A 47 -5.40 2.73 -13.72
N ALA A 48 -4.99 3.08 -12.51
CA ALA A 48 -5.29 2.29 -11.33
C ALA A 48 -6.82 2.19 -11.17
N VAL A 49 -7.29 0.99 -10.83
CA VAL A 49 -8.71 0.72 -10.56
C VAL A 49 -9.20 1.51 -9.36
N PHE A 50 -8.29 1.83 -8.44
CA PHE A 50 -8.53 2.62 -7.25
C PHE A 50 -7.48 3.72 -7.09
N SER A 51 -7.84 4.78 -6.38
CA SER A 51 -6.86 5.75 -5.90
C SER A 51 -5.79 5.04 -5.06
N PRO A 52 -4.51 5.42 -5.17
CA PRO A 52 -3.43 4.80 -4.39
C PRO A 52 -3.77 4.87 -2.90
N LEU A 53 -3.98 3.71 -2.28
CA LEU A 53 -4.37 3.64 -0.88
C LEU A 53 -3.11 3.65 -0.03
N ARG A 54 -3.01 4.64 0.86
CA ARG A 54 -1.94 4.76 1.82
C ARG A 54 -2.31 4.03 3.10
N PHE A 55 -1.62 2.94 3.37
CA PHE A 55 -1.73 2.16 4.57
C PHE A 55 -0.62 2.57 5.54
N GLY A 56 -1.03 2.91 6.76
CA GLY A 56 -0.16 2.99 7.92
C GLY A 56 -0.29 1.75 8.80
N ASP A 57 0.48 1.72 9.89
CA ASP A 57 0.31 0.79 11.00
C ASP A 57 -1.14 0.81 11.52
N THR A 58 -1.55 -0.29 12.16
CA THR A 58 -2.83 -0.51 12.83
C THR A 58 -3.34 0.65 13.70
N LEU A 59 -2.45 1.52 14.19
CA LEU A 59 -2.77 2.68 15.01
C LEU A 59 -2.91 4.01 14.22
N GLY A 60 -2.94 3.96 12.89
CA GLY A 60 -2.97 5.15 12.04
C GLY A 60 -1.65 5.91 11.99
N HIS A 61 -0.59 5.34 12.55
CA HIS A 61 0.78 5.84 12.43
C HIS A 61 1.46 5.22 11.21
N ALA A 62 2.58 5.79 10.80
CA ALA A 62 3.44 5.13 9.83
C ALA A 62 4.06 3.86 10.45
N PHE A 63 4.24 2.81 9.66
CA PHE A 63 4.91 1.58 10.05
C PHE A 63 6.32 1.87 10.57
N SER A 64 6.78 1.06 11.54
CA SER A 64 8.12 1.16 12.10
C SER A 64 9.21 0.56 11.19
N SER A 65 8.83 -0.15 10.13
CA SER A 65 9.77 -0.79 9.20
C SER A 65 9.19 -0.98 7.80
N GLU A 66 10.06 -0.94 6.78
CA GLU A 66 9.66 -1.20 5.39
C GLU A 66 9.03 -2.58 5.19
N VAL A 67 9.54 -3.59 5.91
CA VAL A 67 9.03 -4.96 5.83
C VAL A 67 7.58 -5.03 6.29
N ASP A 68 7.25 -4.31 7.35
CA ASP A 68 5.90 -4.27 7.91
C ASP A 68 4.95 -3.54 6.97
N ALA A 69 5.39 -2.39 6.44
CA ALA A 69 4.67 -1.65 5.41
C ALA A 69 4.40 -2.51 4.16
N LEU A 70 5.41 -3.20 3.66
CA LEU A 70 5.29 -4.02 2.46
C LEU A 70 4.40 -5.25 2.69
N SER A 71 4.47 -5.84 3.88
CA SER A 71 3.60 -6.96 4.29
C SER A 71 2.13 -6.53 4.41
N GLY A 72 1.87 -5.41 5.09
CA GLY A 72 0.53 -4.83 5.23
C GLY A 72 -0.05 -4.40 3.90
N GLY A 73 0.73 -3.72 3.06
CA GLY A 73 0.32 -3.31 1.72
C GLY A 73 0.02 -4.48 0.79
N ARG A 74 0.82 -5.55 0.84
CA ARG A 74 0.55 -6.78 0.07
C ARG A 74 -0.75 -7.44 0.50
N GLY A 75 -0.99 -7.60 1.80
CA GLY A 75 -2.23 -8.19 2.32
C GLY A 75 -3.47 -7.39 1.95
N ALA A 76 -3.40 -6.05 2.08
CA ALA A 76 -4.47 -5.16 1.68
C ALA A 76 -4.73 -5.19 0.17
N GLY A 77 -3.67 -5.19 -0.65
CA GLY A 77 -3.78 -5.29 -2.10
C GLY A 77 -4.44 -6.59 -2.56
N GLN A 78 -4.09 -7.72 -1.95
CA GLN A 78 -4.74 -9.01 -2.25
C GLN A 78 -6.22 -8.98 -1.86
N ARG A 79 -6.56 -8.45 -0.68
CA ARG A 79 -7.96 -8.32 -0.25
C ARG A 79 -8.79 -7.44 -1.17
N LEU A 80 -8.24 -6.32 -1.63
CA LEU A 80 -8.92 -5.44 -2.58
C LEU A 80 -9.17 -6.11 -3.94
N VAL A 81 -8.21 -6.89 -4.44
CA VAL A 81 -8.41 -7.67 -5.67
C VAL A 81 -9.44 -8.77 -5.46
N ASP A 82 -9.43 -9.44 -4.31
CA ASP A 82 -10.42 -10.45 -3.94
C ASP A 82 -11.83 -9.86 -3.88
N ASP A 83 -12.01 -8.71 -3.21
CA ASP A 83 -13.28 -7.98 -3.13
C ASP A 83 -13.77 -7.55 -4.54
N LEU A 84 -12.85 -7.04 -5.37
CA LEU A 84 -13.15 -6.63 -6.74
C LEU A 84 -13.52 -7.80 -7.66
N CYS A 85 -12.87 -8.96 -7.47
CA CYS A 85 -13.15 -10.17 -8.24
C CYS A 85 -14.45 -10.81 -7.77
N GLY A 86 -14.68 -10.91 -6.46
CA GLY A 86 -15.90 -11.46 -5.86
C GLY A 86 -17.14 -10.60 -6.13
N HIS A 87 -16.99 -9.28 -6.25
CA HIS A 87 -18.11 -8.41 -6.64
C HIS A 87 -18.54 -8.63 -8.11
N ARG A 88 -17.63 -9.08 -8.99
CA ARG A 88 -17.91 -9.22 -10.42
C ARG A 88 -18.66 -10.50 -10.80
N GLU A 89 -18.83 -11.45 -9.89
CA GLU A 89 -19.59 -12.69 -10.14
C GLU A 89 -21.10 -12.55 -9.88
N GLN A 90 -21.60 -11.34 -9.60
CA GLN A 90 -23.03 -11.06 -9.34
C GLN A 90 -23.74 -10.22 -10.42
N GLU A 91 -23.14 -10.03 -11.60
CA GLU A 91 -23.79 -9.34 -12.74
C GLU A 91 -24.36 -10.32 -13.78
#